data_AF-A0A0N9EJ76-F1
#
_entry.id   AF-A0A0N9EJ76-F1
#
_cell.length_a   1.000
_cell.length_b   1.000
_cell.length_c   1.000
_cell.angle_alpha   90.00
_cell.angle_beta   90.00
_cell.angle_gamma   90.00
#
_symmetry.space_group_name_H-M   'P 1'
#
loop_
_entity.id
_entity.type
_entity.pdbx_description
1 polymer ?
#
loop_
_entity_poly.entity_id
_entity_poly.type
_entity_poly.pdbx_seq_one_letter_code
_entity_poly.pdbx_strand_id
1 'polypeptide(L)'
;MKKTLLLSLSLSFLLHAEDDGFYMSAGYQIGEAAQMVKNTKGIQQLSENYEKLNNFLNNYNTLNTLVKLSSDPSAVNDARDNLGSSAKNLLDVKANSPAYQAVLLA
;
A
#
# COMPACT_ATOMS: atom_id res chain seq x y z
N MET A 1 -15.99 10.53 65.79
CA MET A 1 -14.86 11.48 65.64
C MET A 1 -13.78 11.05 64.65
N LYS A 2 -13.51 9.76 64.40
CA LYS A 2 -12.48 9.33 63.40
C LYS A 2 -12.84 9.56 61.91
N LYS A 3 -14.12 9.60 61.56
CA LYS A 3 -14.58 9.81 60.15
C LYS A 3 -14.45 11.27 59.69
N THR A 4 -14.53 12.24 60.61
CA THR A 4 -14.43 13.67 60.30
C THR A 4 -12.99 14.08 59.96
N LEU A 5 -12.00 13.44 60.59
CA LEU A 5 -10.58 13.72 60.35
C LEU A 5 -10.10 13.24 58.97
N LEU A 6 -10.64 12.10 58.49
CA LEU A 6 -10.36 11.57 57.14
C LEU A 6 -10.98 12.45 56.05
N LEU A 7 -12.13 13.07 56.32
CA LEU A 7 -12.81 13.96 55.38
C LEU A 7 -12.15 15.35 55.33
N SER A 8 -11.61 15.84 56.45
CA SER A 8 -10.80 17.06 56.45
C SER A 8 -9.43 16.87 55.81
N LEU A 9 -8.87 15.66 55.86
CA LEU A 9 -7.60 15.32 55.22
C LEU A 9 -7.73 15.15 53.71
N SER A 10 -8.87 14.63 53.20
CA SER A 10 -9.14 14.57 51.76
C SER A 10 -9.51 15.93 51.16
N LEU A 11 -10.16 16.81 51.93
CA LEU A 11 -10.49 18.16 51.48
C LEU A 11 -9.26 19.09 51.41
N SER A 12 -8.23 18.82 52.20
CA SER A 12 -6.96 19.55 52.12
C SER A 12 -6.16 19.20 50.86
N PHE A 13 -6.33 18.01 50.26
CA PHE A 13 -5.73 17.70 48.94
C PHE A 13 -6.44 18.41 47.78
N LEU A 14 -7.74 18.69 47.88
CA LEU A 14 -8.48 19.46 46.86
C LEU A 14 -8.25 20.97 46.96
N LEU A 15 -7.97 21.49 48.15
CA LEU A 15 -7.71 22.92 48.38
C LEU A 15 -6.26 23.34 48.07
N HIS A 16 -5.38 22.41 47.70
CA HIS A 16 -4.03 22.70 47.19
C HIS A 16 -3.91 22.57 45.66
N ALA A 17 -5.02 22.27 44.95
CA ALA A 17 -5.03 22.18 43.49
C ALA A 17 -5.03 23.55 42.79
N GLU A 18 -5.13 24.65 43.53
CA GLU A 18 -5.21 26.00 42.96
C GLU A 18 -3.84 26.56 42.51
N ASP A 19 -2.71 25.94 42.93
CA ASP A 19 -1.35 26.35 42.52
C ASP A 19 -0.66 25.35 41.56
N ASP A 20 -1.18 24.12 41.42
CA ASP A 20 -0.62 23.06 40.56
C ASP A 20 -1.35 22.89 39.20
N GLY A 21 -2.24 23.83 38.86
CA GLY A 21 -3.02 23.80 37.60
C GLY A 21 -2.15 23.73 36.34
N PHE A 22 -0.90 24.22 36.41
CA PHE A 22 0.09 24.10 35.33
C PHE A 22 0.50 22.64 35.08
N TYR A 23 0.72 21.84 36.13
CA TYR A 23 1.17 20.45 35.99
C TYR A 23 0.04 19.51 35.57
N MET A 24 -1.19 19.75 36.02
CA MET A 24 -2.36 18.95 35.60
C MET A 24 -2.73 19.20 34.13
N SER A 25 -2.70 20.46 33.69
CA SER A 25 -2.98 20.83 32.30
C SER A 25 -1.87 20.42 31.33
N ALA A 26 -0.60 20.55 31.74
CA ALA A 26 0.54 20.06 30.95
C ALA A 26 0.52 18.53 30.84
N GLY A 27 0.23 17.80 31.94
CA GLY A 27 0.11 16.33 31.92
C GLY A 27 -1.02 15.83 31.01
N TYR A 28 -2.17 16.52 31.01
CA TYR A 28 -3.28 16.22 30.10
C TYR A 28 -2.91 16.50 28.63
N GLN A 29 -2.36 17.68 28.32
CA GLN A 29 -1.94 18.04 26.96
C GLN A 29 -0.83 17.10 26.43
N ILE A 30 0.12 16.71 27.27
CA ILE A 30 1.18 15.75 26.91
C ILE A 30 0.59 14.35 26.69
N GLY A 31 -0.37 13.92 27.51
CA GLY A 31 -1.08 12.65 27.34
C GLY A 31 -1.87 12.59 26.03
N GLU A 32 -2.62 13.65 25.70
CA GLU A 32 -3.34 13.77 24.42
C GLU A 32 -2.36 13.81 23.24
N ALA A 33 -1.29 14.61 23.30
CA ALA A 33 -0.29 14.69 22.25
C ALA A 33 0.42 13.34 22.01
N ALA A 34 0.79 12.62 23.09
CA ALA A 34 1.40 11.30 22.98
C ALA A 34 0.44 10.27 22.38
N GLN A 35 -0.86 10.34 22.69
CA GLN A 35 -1.86 9.48 22.09
C GLN A 35 -2.10 9.82 20.61
N MET A 36 -2.15 11.11 20.26
CA MET A 36 -2.25 11.56 18.87
C MET A 36 -1.06 11.05 18.05
N VAL A 37 0.18 11.16 18.56
CA VAL A 37 1.37 10.64 17.87
C VAL A 37 1.29 9.12 17.67
N LYS A 38 0.86 8.36 18.69
CA LYS A 38 0.66 6.91 18.57
C LYS A 38 -0.41 6.57 17.53
N ASN A 39 -1.55 7.28 17.56
CA ASN A 39 -2.64 7.11 16.61
C ASN A 39 -2.18 7.42 15.18
N THR A 40 -1.46 8.52 14.97
CA THR A 40 -0.92 8.88 13.65
C THR A 40 0.06 7.82 13.14
N LYS A 41 0.95 7.28 13.98
CA LYS A 41 1.84 6.17 13.60
C LYS A 41 1.06 4.89 13.26
N GLY A 42 0.02 4.57 14.03
CA GLY A 42 -0.86 3.44 13.73
C GLY A 42 -1.62 3.61 12.40
N ILE A 43 -2.11 4.82 12.11
CA ILE A 43 -2.77 5.17 10.84
C ILE A 43 -1.78 5.11 9.67
N GLN A 44 -0.55 5.59 9.85
CA GLN A 44 0.51 5.49 8.83
C GLN A 44 0.82 4.03 8.48
N GLN A 45 1.04 3.18 9.48
CA GLN A 45 1.27 1.74 9.26
C GLN A 45 0.08 1.06 8.58
N LEU A 46 -1.14 1.43 8.96
CA LEU A 46 -2.35 0.93 8.31
C LEU A 46 -2.40 1.33 6.84
N SER A 47 -2.12 2.61 6.53
CA SER A 47 -2.06 3.13 5.17
C SER A 47 -1.00 2.41 4.32
N GLU A 48 0.21 2.25 4.85
CA GLU A 48 1.29 1.52 4.17
C GLU A 48 0.90 0.06 3.88
N ASN A 49 0.20 -0.59 4.81
CA ASN A 49 -0.29 -1.95 4.61
C ASN A 49 -1.40 -2.04 3.57
N TYR A 50 -2.30 -1.05 3.51
CA TYR A 50 -3.30 -0.95 2.44
C TYR A 50 -2.67 -0.76 1.07
N GLU A 51 -1.63 0.07 0.97
CA GLU A 51 -0.90 0.27 -0.29
C GLU A 51 -0.21 -1.02 -0.74
N LYS A 52 0.48 -1.72 0.17
CA LYS A 52 1.08 -3.03 -0.10
C LYS A 52 0.05 -4.05 -0.57
N LEU A 53 -1.11 -4.11 0.09
CA LEU A 53 -2.21 -5.01 -0.29
C LEU A 53 -2.74 -4.67 -1.69
N ASN A 54 -2.98 -3.39 -1.97
CA ASN A 54 -3.44 -2.95 -3.28
C ASN A 54 -2.45 -3.34 -4.39
N ASN A 55 -1.16 -3.10 -4.18
CA ASN A 55 -0.11 -3.49 -5.12
C ASN A 55 -0.05 -5.01 -5.30
N PHE A 56 -0.20 -5.79 -4.22
CA PHE A 56 -0.27 -7.24 -4.28
C PHE A 56 -1.45 -7.73 -5.12
N LEU A 57 -2.65 -7.18 -4.91
CA LEU A 57 -3.86 -7.55 -5.66
C LEU A 57 -3.74 -7.20 -7.15
N ASN A 58 -3.15 -6.05 -7.47
CA ASN A 58 -2.89 -5.66 -8.86
C ASN A 58 -1.93 -6.64 -9.54
N ASN A 59 -0.83 -7.00 -8.88
CA ASN A 59 0.13 -7.98 -9.39
C ASN A 59 -0.51 -9.37 -9.57
N TYR A 60 -1.35 -9.80 -8.62
CA TYR A 60 -2.09 -11.05 -8.72
C TYR A 60 -3.04 -11.06 -9.91
N ASN A 61 -3.77 -9.97 -10.16
CA ASN A 61 -4.66 -9.86 -11.30
C ASN A 61 -3.91 -9.95 -12.64
N THR A 62 -2.76 -9.28 -12.76
CA THR A 62 -1.89 -9.41 -13.93
C THR A 62 -1.42 -10.86 -14.10
N LEU A 63 -0.92 -11.48 -13.02
CA LEU A 63 -0.45 -12.86 -13.06
C LEU A 63 -1.57 -13.84 -13.45
N ASN A 64 -2.77 -13.69 -12.90
CA ASN A 64 -3.93 -14.52 -13.23
C ASN A 64 -4.30 -14.43 -14.72
N THR A 65 -4.25 -13.22 -15.30
CA THR A 65 -4.45 -13.04 -16.74
C THR A 65 -3.36 -13.74 -17.56
N LEU A 66 -2.09 -13.58 -17.17
CA LEU A 66 -0.97 -14.23 -17.86
C LEU A 66 -1.06 -15.75 -17.79
N VAL A 67 -1.42 -16.30 -16.62
CA VAL A 67 -1.64 -17.74 -16.45
C VAL A 67 -2.74 -18.22 -17.36
N LYS A 68 -3.90 -17.54 -17.41
CA LYS A 68 -5.00 -17.90 -18.31
C LYS A 68 -4.55 -17.94 -19.77
N LEU A 69 -3.92 -16.86 -20.25
CA LEU A 69 -3.42 -16.78 -21.62
C LEU A 69 -2.37 -17.86 -21.93
N SER A 70 -1.45 -18.11 -21.00
CA SER A 70 -0.38 -19.10 -21.18
C SER A 70 -0.88 -20.54 -21.10
N SER A 71 -1.97 -20.77 -20.36
CA SER A 71 -2.61 -22.07 -20.22
C SER A 71 -3.62 -22.39 -21.32
N ASP A 72 -4.02 -21.39 -22.12
CA ASP A 72 -4.92 -21.56 -23.25
C ASP A 72 -4.14 -22.05 -24.48
N PRO A 73 -4.31 -23.32 -24.91
CA PRO A 73 -3.57 -23.85 -26.04
C PRO A 73 -3.85 -23.12 -27.36
N SER A 74 -5.04 -22.52 -27.51
CA SER A 74 -5.40 -21.77 -28.72
C SER A 74 -4.59 -20.48 -28.80
N ALA A 75 -4.55 -19.68 -27.74
CA ALA A 75 -3.74 -18.46 -27.66
C ALA A 75 -2.24 -18.72 -27.89
N VAL A 76 -1.72 -19.83 -27.35
CA VAL A 76 -0.32 -20.23 -27.55
C VAL A 76 -0.05 -20.63 -29.00
N ASN A 77 -0.94 -21.42 -29.61
CA ASN A 77 -0.80 -21.83 -31.01
C ASN A 77 -0.90 -20.64 -31.96
N ASP A 78 -1.84 -19.72 -31.73
CA ASP A 78 -2.00 -18.51 -32.54
C ASP A 78 -0.74 -17.62 -32.48
N ALA A 79 -0.18 -17.43 -31.28
CA ALA A 79 1.08 -16.69 -31.11
C ALA A 79 2.24 -17.36 -31.85
N ARG A 80 2.37 -18.69 -31.76
CA ARG A 80 3.39 -19.46 -32.47
C ARG A 80 3.24 -19.33 -33.98
N ASP A 81 2.03 -19.49 -34.51
CA ASP A 81 1.77 -19.50 -35.95
C ASP A 81 2.00 -18.10 -36.55
N ASN A 82 1.65 -17.04 -35.81
CA ASN A 82 1.98 -15.66 -36.17
C ASN A 82 3.49 -15.40 -36.21
N LEU A 83 4.25 -15.91 -35.23
CA LEU A 83 5.73 -15.80 -35.23
C LEU A 83 6.33 -16.57 -36.40
N GLY A 84 5.87 -17.79 -36.67
CA GLY A 84 6.32 -18.61 -37.80
C GLY A 84 6.04 -17.93 -39.15
N SER A 85 4.84 -17.38 -39.32
CA SER A 85 4.46 -16.60 -40.50
C SER A 85 5.32 -15.34 -40.65
N SER A 86 5.58 -14.63 -39.55
CA SER A 86 6.43 -13.43 -39.54
C SER A 86 7.88 -13.75 -39.91
N ALA A 87 8.44 -14.85 -39.40
CA ALA A 87 9.78 -15.30 -39.75
C ALA A 87 9.89 -15.70 -41.22
N LYS A 88 8.92 -16.46 -41.73
CA LYS A 88 8.84 -16.79 -43.17
C LYS A 88 8.72 -15.53 -44.02
N ASN A 89 7.86 -14.60 -43.61
CA ASN A 89 7.70 -13.32 -44.30
C ASN A 89 9.01 -12.54 -44.30
N LEU A 90 9.77 -12.55 -43.21
CA LEU A 90 11.04 -11.84 -43.11
C LEU A 90 12.11 -12.41 -44.04
N LEU A 91 12.24 -13.75 -44.12
CA LEU A 91 13.41 -14.41 -44.72
C LEU A 91 13.16 -15.05 -46.09
N ASP A 92 12.01 -15.68 -46.29
CA ASP A 92 11.83 -16.66 -47.37
C ASP A 92 10.99 -16.15 -48.54
N VAL A 93 10.27 -15.03 -48.36
CA VAL A 93 9.39 -14.46 -49.40
C VAL A 93 9.82 -13.04 -49.72
N LYS A 94 9.83 -12.65 -51.00
CA LYS A 94 10.27 -11.30 -51.39
C LYS A 94 9.16 -10.26 -51.29
N ALA A 95 7.96 -10.60 -51.75
CA ALA A 95 6.86 -9.63 -51.89
C ALA A 95 6.43 -9.02 -50.53
N ASN A 96 6.31 -9.87 -49.51
CA ASN A 96 5.82 -9.47 -48.19
C ASN A 96 6.96 -9.34 -47.15
N SER A 97 8.22 -9.38 -47.57
CA SER A 97 9.34 -9.26 -46.63
C SER A 97 9.63 -7.80 -46.32
N PRO A 98 9.49 -7.37 -45.05
CA PRO A 98 9.94 -6.04 -44.67
C PRO A 98 11.45 -5.89 -44.79
N ALA A 99 12.25 -6.95 -44.60
CA ALA A 99 13.70 -6.89 -44.78
C ALA A 99 14.09 -6.71 -46.25
N TYR A 100 13.46 -7.46 -47.16
CA TYR A 100 13.69 -7.31 -48.59
C TYR A 100 13.28 -5.91 -49.08
N GLN A 101 12.12 -5.43 -48.63
CA GLN A 101 11.65 -4.08 -48.95
C GLN A 101 12.61 -3.00 -48.41
N ALA A 102 13.11 -3.15 -47.17
CA ALA A 102 14.06 -2.20 -46.59
C ALA A 102 15.38 -2.14 -47.37
N VAL A 103 15.91 -3.27 -47.85
CA VAL A 103 17.13 -3.31 -48.67
C VAL A 103 16.89 -2.69 -50.05
N LEU A 104 15.74 -2.93 -50.66
CA LEU A 104 15.42 -2.33 -51.97
C LEU A 104 15.27 -0.80 -51.92
N LEU A 105 14.89 -0.26 -50.77
CA LEU A 105 14.69 1.18 -50.57
C LEU A 105 15.97 1.93 -50.20
N ALA A 106 17.05 1.23 -49.86
CA ALA A 106 18.36 1.78 -49.50
C ALA A 106 19.26 1.98 -50.72
#